data_AF-A0A2I0KIR1-F1
#
_entry.id   AF-A0A2I0KIR1-F1
#
_cell.length_a   1.000
_cell.length_b   1.000
_cell.length_c   1.000
_cell.angle_alpha   90.00
_cell.angle_beta   90.00
_cell.angle_gamma   90.00
#
_symmetry.space_group_name_H-M   'P 1'
#
loop_
_entity.id
_entity.type
_entity.pdbx_description
1 polymer ?
#
loop_
_entity_poly.entity_id
_entity_poly.type
_entity_poly.pdbx_seq_one_letter_code
_entity_poly.pdbx_strand_id
1 'polypeptide(L)'
;MKLVDLGNKPEWFLKINTEGKVPVVKLDEKWVADSDVITQALEDKFPIPPLATPPEKAPVGSKIFSTFIGFLKSKDPNDGTEQALLNELSSFNDYIKDNGPYINGKDISAADLSLGPKLYHMEIALGHYKSWSVPDSLPHVKSYMQNIFSRDSFVKTRALKEDVIAGWRPKVMG
;
A
#
# COMPACT_ATOMS: atom_id res chain seq x y z
N MET A 1 6.58 17.33 -10.18
CA MET A 1 5.75 16.90 -9.04
C MET A 1 5.53 18.10 -8.12
N LYS A 2 4.30 18.35 -7.67
CA LYS A 2 4.02 19.38 -6.63
C LYS A 2 3.58 18.67 -5.36
N LEU A 3 4.21 19.00 -4.23
CA LEU A 3 3.81 18.50 -2.92
C LEU A 3 2.68 19.39 -2.36
N VAL A 4 1.70 18.76 -1.73
CA VAL A 4 0.54 19.44 -1.14
C VAL A 4 0.49 19.11 0.34
N ASP A 5 0.56 20.12 1.19
CA ASP A 5 0.29 19.99 2.62
C ASP A 5 -1.23 19.85 2.83
N LEU A 6 -1.67 18.70 3.37
CA LEU A 6 -3.08 18.43 3.60
C LEU A 6 -3.63 19.15 4.84
N GLY A 7 -2.76 19.59 5.76
CA GLY A 7 -3.11 20.46 6.89
C GLY A 7 -3.30 21.92 6.47
N ASN A 8 -2.68 22.32 5.35
CA ASN A 8 -2.79 23.66 4.78
C ASN A 8 -2.89 23.61 3.24
N LYS A 9 -4.07 23.21 2.75
CA LYS A 9 -4.29 22.99 1.31
C LYS A 9 -4.23 24.30 0.54
N PRO A 10 -3.35 24.44 -0.46
CA PRO A 10 -3.21 25.68 -1.22
C PRO A 10 -4.39 25.87 -2.19
N GLU A 11 -4.78 27.13 -2.43
CA GLU A 11 -5.92 27.46 -3.30
C GLU A 11 -5.81 26.88 -4.71
N TRP A 12 -4.60 26.87 -5.29
CA TRP A 12 -4.39 26.33 -6.64
C TRP A 12 -4.75 24.85 -6.73
N PHE A 13 -4.59 24.09 -5.64
CA PHE A 13 -4.91 22.68 -5.59
C PHE A 13 -6.41 22.46 -5.49
N LEU A 14 -7.11 23.25 -4.68
CA LEU A 14 -8.57 23.18 -4.54
C LEU A 14 -9.31 23.59 -5.83
N LYS A 15 -8.69 24.45 -6.65
CA LYS A 15 -9.18 24.76 -8.01
C LYS A 15 -9.06 23.56 -8.96
N ILE A 16 -8.13 22.65 -8.72
CA ILE A 16 -7.92 21.43 -9.52
C ILE A 16 -8.81 20.29 -9.01
N ASN A 17 -8.81 20.07 -7.70
CA ASN A 17 -9.60 19.04 -7.05
C ASN A 17 -10.31 19.63 -5.83
N THR A 18 -11.60 19.94 -5.99
CA THR A 18 -12.43 20.57 -4.95
C THR A 18 -12.63 19.68 -3.72
N GLU A 19 -12.51 18.35 -3.86
CA GLU A 19 -12.52 17.42 -2.73
C GLU A 19 -11.28 17.54 -1.84
N GLY A 20 -10.20 18.15 -2.36
CA GLY A 20 -8.94 18.30 -1.65
C GLY A 20 -8.26 16.98 -1.28
N LYS A 21 -8.56 15.90 -2.03
CA LYS A 21 -7.97 14.57 -1.87
C LYS A 21 -6.79 14.37 -2.83
N VAL A 22 -5.84 13.57 -2.40
CA VAL A 22 -4.68 13.12 -3.20
C VAL A 22 -4.73 11.59 -3.34
N PRO A 23 -4.13 10.99 -4.38
CA PRO A 23 -3.41 11.64 -5.49
C PRO A 23 -4.33 12.27 -6.56
N VAL A 24 -3.77 13.21 -7.32
CA VAL A 24 -4.35 13.76 -8.54
C VAL A 24 -3.24 13.91 -9.58
N VAL A 25 -3.49 13.45 -10.80
CA VAL A 25 -2.55 13.53 -11.93
C VAL A 25 -3.18 14.29 -13.08
N LYS A 26 -2.41 15.12 -13.77
CA LYS A 26 -2.80 15.69 -15.06
C LYS A 26 -2.34 14.74 -16.16
N LEU A 27 -3.26 14.09 -16.84
CA LEU A 27 -3.00 13.30 -18.04
C LEU A 27 -3.52 14.08 -19.25
N ASP A 28 -2.60 14.48 -20.13
CA ASP A 28 -2.86 15.49 -21.17
C ASP A 28 -3.42 16.78 -20.55
N GLU A 29 -4.64 17.15 -20.90
CA GLU A 29 -5.34 18.33 -20.42
C GLU A 29 -6.44 18.02 -19.39
N LYS A 30 -6.50 16.77 -18.89
CA LYS A 30 -7.51 16.33 -17.92
C LYS A 30 -6.88 15.98 -16.59
N TRP A 31 -7.51 16.45 -15.51
CA TRP A 31 -7.17 16.05 -14.15
C TRP A 31 -7.93 14.78 -13.79
N VAL A 32 -7.19 13.78 -13.30
CA VAL A 32 -7.71 12.49 -12.87
C VAL A 32 -7.34 12.31 -11.40
N ALA A 33 -8.33 12.05 -10.56
CA ALA A 33 -8.18 11.73 -9.14
C ALA A 33 -8.48 10.25 -8.90
N ASP A 34 -8.25 9.77 -7.67
CA ASP A 34 -8.36 8.36 -7.26
C ASP A 34 -7.23 7.49 -7.84
N SER A 35 -6.51 6.78 -6.97
CA SER A 35 -5.37 5.97 -7.40
C SER A 35 -5.75 4.84 -8.34
N ASP A 36 -6.92 4.23 -8.17
CA ASP A 36 -7.36 3.11 -8.99
C ASP A 36 -7.72 3.60 -10.40
N VAL A 37 -8.38 4.76 -10.47
CA VAL A 37 -8.71 5.42 -11.76
C VAL A 37 -7.45 5.94 -12.45
N ILE A 38 -6.52 6.55 -11.70
CA ILE A 38 -5.24 7.04 -12.24
C ILE A 38 -4.42 5.89 -12.81
N THR A 39 -4.29 4.77 -12.08
CA THR A 39 -3.48 3.64 -12.54
C THR A 39 -4.08 2.96 -13.77
N GLN A 40 -5.42 2.84 -13.86
CA GLN A 40 -6.07 2.36 -15.08
C GLN A 40 -5.84 3.31 -16.27
N ALA A 41 -6.00 4.62 -16.08
CA ALA A 41 -5.77 5.59 -17.13
C ALA A 41 -4.31 5.62 -17.61
N LEU A 42 -3.36 5.33 -16.71
CA LEU A 42 -1.95 5.16 -17.07
C LEU A 42 -1.71 3.88 -17.88
N GLU A 43 -2.33 2.76 -17.50
CA GLU A 43 -2.24 1.49 -18.25
C GLU A 43 -2.80 1.64 -19.67
N ASP A 44 -3.97 2.27 -19.82
CA ASP A 44 -4.60 2.50 -21.12
C ASP A 44 -3.73 3.37 -22.04
N LYS A 45 -3.06 4.36 -21.45
CA LYS A 45 -2.24 5.33 -22.19
C LYS A 45 -0.82 4.84 -22.46
N PHE A 46 -0.26 4.07 -21.54
CA PHE A 46 1.11 3.57 -21.59
C PHE A 46 1.12 2.04 -21.36
N PRO A 47 0.59 1.25 -22.31
CA PRO A 47 0.37 -0.19 -22.12
C PRO A 47 1.65 -1.04 -22.12
N ILE A 48 2.82 -0.41 -22.29
CA ILE A 48 4.11 -1.11 -22.36
C ILE A 48 5.10 -0.45 -21.38
N PRO A 49 5.67 -1.21 -20.43
CA PRO A 49 5.35 -2.61 -20.13
C PRO A 49 3.95 -2.76 -19.50
N PRO A 50 3.23 -3.87 -19.75
CA PRO A 50 1.90 -4.07 -19.18
C PRO A 50 1.99 -4.28 -17.66
N LEU A 51 1.14 -3.60 -16.91
CA LEU A 51 1.04 -3.75 -15.46
C LEU A 51 -0.34 -4.27 -15.04
N ALA A 52 -1.28 -4.44 -15.97
CA ALA A 52 -2.59 -5.02 -15.66
C ALA A 52 -2.46 -6.36 -14.92
N THR A 53 -3.15 -6.47 -13.78
CA THR A 53 -3.25 -7.73 -13.03
C THR A 53 -4.44 -8.53 -13.55
N PRO A 54 -4.29 -9.83 -13.82
CA PRO A 54 -5.44 -10.68 -14.16
C PRO A 54 -6.55 -10.60 -13.10
N PRO A 55 -7.83 -10.49 -13.49
CA PRO A 55 -8.94 -10.26 -12.54
C PRO A 55 -9.02 -11.28 -11.39
N GLU A 56 -8.66 -12.53 -11.66
CA GLU A 56 -8.66 -13.61 -10.67
C GLU A 56 -7.56 -13.44 -9.60
N LYS A 57 -6.50 -12.68 -9.90
CA LYS A 57 -5.39 -12.40 -8.98
C LYS A 57 -5.52 -11.06 -8.27
N ALA A 58 -6.35 -10.15 -8.77
CA ALA A 58 -6.56 -8.82 -8.19
C ALA A 58 -6.98 -8.82 -6.70
N PRO A 59 -7.78 -9.78 -6.19
CA PRO A 59 -8.16 -9.80 -4.77
C PRO A 59 -7.06 -10.27 -3.81
N VAL A 60 -5.95 -10.82 -4.32
CA VAL A 60 -4.87 -11.39 -3.51
C VAL A 60 -4.27 -10.32 -2.59
N GLY A 61 -4.29 -10.57 -1.28
CA GLY A 61 -3.76 -9.65 -0.27
C GLY A 61 -4.60 -8.37 -0.05
N SER A 62 -5.76 -8.23 -0.69
CA SER A 62 -6.59 -7.01 -0.64
C SER A 62 -7.05 -6.63 0.79
N LYS A 63 -7.23 -7.62 1.67
CA LYS A 63 -7.68 -7.43 3.06
C LYS A 63 -6.57 -7.13 4.05
N ILE A 64 -5.29 -7.30 3.68
CA ILE A 64 -4.15 -7.09 4.60
C ILE A 64 -4.19 -5.68 5.18
N PHE A 65 -4.47 -4.66 4.36
CA PHE A 65 -4.45 -3.30 4.84
C PHE A 65 -5.57 -3.02 5.84
N SER A 66 -6.80 -3.46 5.60
CA SER A 66 -7.90 -3.22 6.54
C SER A 66 -7.69 -3.96 7.87
N THR A 67 -7.18 -5.20 7.85
CA THR A 67 -6.85 -5.94 9.08
C THR A 67 -5.66 -5.32 9.82
N PHE A 68 -4.64 -4.85 9.10
CA PHE A 68 -3.56 -4.04 9.67
C PHE A 68 -4.09 -2.82 10.42
N ILE A 69 -5.00 -2.05 9.81
CA ILE A 69 -5.59 -0.86 10.46
C ILE A 69 -6.38 -1.24 11.71
N GLY A 70 -7.15 -2.32 11.65
CA GLY A 70 -7.86 -2.86 12.81
C GLY A 70 -6.90 -3.16 13.96
N PHE A 71 -5.84 -3.92 13.69
CA PHE A 71 -4.85 -4.28 14.70
C PHE A 71 -4.05 -3.09 15.24
N LEU A 72 -3.65 -2.17 14.36
CA LEU A 72 -2.91 -0.96 14.75
C LEU A 72 -3.72 -0.11 15.74
N LYS A 73 -5.03 0.02 15.53
CA LYS A 73 -5.93 0.83 16.37
C LYS A 73 -6.41 0.13 17.63
N SER A 74 -6.41 -1.20 17.63
CA SER A 74 -6.83 -2.01 18.78
C SER A 74 -6.07 -1.60 20.05
N LYS A 75 -6.81 -1.54 21.17
CA LYS A 75 -6.26 -1.34 22.52
C LYS A 75 -6.34 -2.60 23.38
N ASP A 76 -7.12 -3.59 22.94
CA ASP A 76 -7.30 -4.85 23.64
C ASP A 76 -6.49 -5.95 22.91
N PRO A 77 -5.45 -6.52 23.54
CA PRO A 77 -4.66 -7.58 22.93
C PRO A 77 -5.46 -8.86 22.63
N ASN A 78 -6.67 -9.01 23.18
CA ASN A 78 -7.49 -10.21 23.03
C ASN A 78 -8.70 -10.04 22.09
N ASP A 79 -8.82 -8.91 21.39
CA ASP A 79 -9.95 -8.64 20.49
C ASP A 79 -9.89 -9.39 19.14
N GLY A 80 -8.84 -10.19 18.93
CA GLY A 80 -8.64 -11.02 17.74
C GLY A 80 -8.15 -10.26 16.50
N THR A 81 -7.89 -8.96 16.58
CA THR A 81 -7.43 -8.17 15.43
C THR A 81 -6.04 -8.59 14.93
N GLU A 82 -5.14 -8.96 15.84
CA GLU A 82 -3.83 -9.54 15.48
C GLU A 82 -4.00 -10.84 14.70
N GLN A 83 -4.85 -11.75 15.21
CA GLN A 83 -5.11 -13.02 14.57
C GLN A 83 -5.74 -12.85 13.18
N ALA A 84 -6.62 -11.86 13.01
CA ALA A 84 -7.19 -11.52 11.71
C ALA A 84 -6.11 -11.08 10.71
N LEU A 85 -5.15 -10.25 11.14
CA LEU A 85 -4.00 -9.87 10.30
C LEU A 85 -3.11 -11.08 9.98
N LEU A 86 -2.80 -11.92 10.98
CA LEU A 86 -2.00 -13.13 10.78
C LEU A 86 -2.66 -14.11 9.80
N ASN A 87 -3.98 -14.26 9.82
CA ASN A 87 -4.71 -15.13 8.90
C ASN A 87 -4.60 -14.64 7.45
N GLU A 88 -4.74 -13.32 7.23
CA GLU A 88 -4.59 -12.71 5.90
C GLU A 88 -3.13 -12.81 5.40
N LEU A 89 -2.14 -12.58 6.27
CA LEU A 89 -0.73 -12.74 5.93
C LEU A 89 -0.36 -14.20 5.66
N SER A 90 -0.94 -15.16 6.38
CA SER A 90 -0.71 -16.60 6.15
C SER A 90 -1.29 -17.03 4.81
N SER A 91 -2.52 -16.61 4.50
CA SER A 91 -3.13 -16.89 3.20
C SER A 91 -2.32 -16.28 2.05
N PHE A 92 -1.80 -15.07 2.24
CA PHE A 92 -0.92 -14.41 1.26
C PHE A 92 0.45 -15.11 1.15
N ASN A 93 1.02 -15.57 2.26
CA ASN A 93 2.27 -16.33 2.28
C ASN A 93 2.17 -17.59 1.41
N ASP A 94 1.11 -18.35 1.59
CA ASP A 94 0.88 -19.60 0.85
C ASP A 94 0.64 -19.32 -0.64
N TYR A 95 -0.09 -18.24 -0.96
CA TYR A 95 -0.23 -17.80 -2.34
C TYR A 95 1.11 -17.48 -3.00
N ILE A 96 1.96 -16.68 -2.35
CA ILE A 96 3.27 -16.28 -2.90
C ILE A 96 4.23 -17.47 -2.97
N LYS A 97 4.13 -18.45 -2.08
CA LYS A 97 4.90 -19.69 -2.17
C LYS A 97 4.68 -20.40 -3.50
N ASP A 98 3.42 -20.52 -3.92
CA ASP A 98 3.04 -21.30 -5.10
C ASP A 98 3.04 -20.47 -6.39
N ASN A 99 2.85 -19.15 -6.30
CA ASN A 99 2.61 -18.26 -7.44
C ASN A 99 3.60 -17.10 -7.55
N GLY A 100 4.56 -16.97 -6.62
CA GLY A 100 5.49 -15.83 -6.56
C GLY A 100 6.54 -15.81 -7.68
N PRO A 101 7.47 -14.84 -7.65
CA PRO A 101 7.80 -13.94 -6.54
C PRO A 101 6.90 -12.70 -6.36
N TYR A 102 6.04 -12.39 -7.33
CA TYR A 102 5.03 -11.32 -7.28
C TYR A 102 3.61 -11.91 -7.37
N ILE A 103 2.58 -11.09 -7.20
CA ILE A 103 1.19 -11.55 -7.29
C ILE A 103 0.90 -12.14 -8.67
N ASN A 104 1.47 -11.56 -9.74
CA ASN A 104 1.33 -12.08 -11.09
C ASN A 104 2.47 -13.02 -11.54
N GLY A 105 3.13 -13.73 -10.61
CA GLY A 105 4.24 -14.61 -10.97
C GLY A 105 5.57 -13.88 -11.01
N LYS A 106 6.27 -14.03 -12.13
CA LYS A 106 7.61 -13.46 -12.33
C LYS A 106 7.61 -11.94 -12.53
N ASP A 107 6.48 -11.40 -13.01
CA ASP A 107 6.37 -10.00 -13.42
C ASP A 107 5.58 -9.20 -12.37
N ILE A 108 6.04 -7.97 -12.12
CA ILE A 108 5.32 -7.03 -11.25
C ILE A 108 4.05 -6.53 -11.96
N SER A 109 3.01 -6.27 -11.18
CA SER A 109 1.71 -5.83 -11.67
C SER A 109 1.09 -4.75 -10.78
N ALA A 110 -0.04 -4.20 -11.21
CA ALA A 110 -0.80 -3.18 -10.50
C ALA A 110 -1.18 -3.61 -9.07
N ALA A 111 -1.48 -4.89 -8.85
CA ALA A 111 -1.75 -5.42 -7.51
C ALA A 111 -0.53 -5.29 -6.59
N ASP A 112 0.68 -5.55 -7.09
CA ASP A 112 1.91 -5.40 -6.33
C ASP A 112 2.20 -3.93 -5.99
N LEU A 113 1.97 -3.04 -6.97
CA LEU A 113 2.13 -1.59 -6.81
C LEU A 113 1.09 -0.98 -5.86
N SER A 114 -0.09 -1.59 -5.74
CA SER A 114 -1.11 -1.22 -4.76
C SER A 114 -0.79 -1.75 -3.36
N LEU A 115 -0.30 -2.99 -3.25
CA LEU A 115 -0.05 -3.66 -1.97
C LEU A 115 1.28 -3.24 -1.34
N GLY A 116 2.32 -2.98 -2.13
CA GLY A 116 3.66 -2.61 -1.65
C GLY A 116 3.66 -1.44 -0.65
N PRO A 117 3.08 -0.27 -1.00
CA PRO A 117 2.99 0.85 -0.07
C PRO A 117 2.20 0.53 1.20
N LYS A 118 1.16 -0.29 1.11
CA LYS A 118 0.34 -0.73 2.26
C LYS A 118 1.15 -1.58 3.24
N LEU A 119 1.94 -2.52 2.73
CA LEU A 119 2.85 -3.35 3.54
C LEU A 119 3.98 -2.54 4.18
N TYR A 120 4.48 -1.52 3.48
CA TYR A 120 5.50 -0.62 4.05
C TYR A 120 4.95 0.20 5.21
N HIS A 121 3.73 0.71 5.09
CA HIS A 121 3.03 1.34 6.22
C HIS A 121 2.82 0.36 7.38
N MET A 122 2.45 -0.90 7.09
CA MET A 122 2.28 -1.94 8.10
C MET A 122 3.57 -2.22 8.86
N GLU A 123 4.69 -2.46 8.17
CA GLU A 123 6.00 -2.72 8.77
C GLU A 123 6.43 -1.62 9.74
N ILE A 124 6.35 -0.36 9.30
CA ILE A 124 6.79 0.78 10.11
C ILE A 124 5.83 1.04 11.28
N ALA A 125 4.53 1.08 11.02
CA ALA A 125 3.56 1.48 12.02
C ALA A 125 3.40 0.41 13.11
N LEU A 126 3.32 -0.88 12.75
CA LEU A 126 3.24 -1.94 13.74
C LEU A 126 4.56 -2.11 14.50
N GLY A 127 5.70 -1.97 13.82
CA GLY A 127 7.01 -1.97 14.48
C GLY A 127 7.13 -0.86 15.53
N HIS A 128 6.66 0.35 15.22
CA HIS A 128 6.75 1.48 16.14
C HIS A 128 5.69 1.45 17.26
N TYR A 129 4.42 1.23 16.94
CA TYR A 129 3.31 1.38 17.90
C TYR A 129 2.96 0.10 18.66
N LYS A 130 3.35 -1.06 18.15
CA LYS A 130 2.99 -2.38 18.73
C LYS A 130 4.21 -3.25 19.02
N SER A 131 5.43 -2.79 18.69
CA SER A 131 6.65 -3.62 18.72
C SER A 131 6.49 -4.95 17.95
N TRP A 132 5.70 -4.91 16.87
CA TRP A 132 5.29 -6.10 16.12
C TRP A 132 5.99 -6.14 14.76
N SER A 133 6.34 -7.34 14.32
CA SER A 133 6.90 -7.58 12.99
C SER A 133 6.32 -8.85 12.40
N VAL A 134 6.38 -8.99 11.06
CA VAL A 134 5.93 -10.21 10.38
C VAL A 134 6.67 -11.42 10.96
N PRO A 135 5.99 -12.47 11.42
CA PRO A 135 6.63 -13.66 11.99
C PRO A 135 7.58 -14.37 11.02
N ASP A 136 8.66 -14.98 11.54
CA ASP A 136 9.60 -15.79 10.74
C ASP A 136 8.94 -17.02 10.10
N SER A 137 7.80 -17.46 10.62
CA SER A 137 6.98 -18.52 10.02
C SER A 137 6.32 -18.12 8.69
N LEU A 138 6.39 -16.85 8.28
CA LEU A 138 5.86 -16.33 7.02
C LEU A 138 6.98 -15.86 6.06
N PRO A 139 7.90 -16.75 5.64
CA PRO A 139 9.10 -16.38 4.90
C PRO A 139 8.80 -15.83 3.49
N HIS A 140 7.72 -16.27 2.84
CA HIS A 140 7.38 -15.82 1.49
C HIS A 140 6.82 -14.39 1.50
N VAL A 141 6.11 -14.00 2.56
CA VAL A 141 5.71 -12.60 2.77
C VAL A 141 6.92 -11.72 2.98
N LYS A 142 7.88 -12.15 3.81
CA LYS A 142 9.13 -11.40 4.04
C LYS A 142 9.92 -11.22 2.75
N SER A 143 10.07 -12.30 1.97
CA SER A 143 10.74 -12.25 0.68
C SER A 143 10.01 -11.33 -0.30
N TYR A 144 8.68 -11.41 -0.37
CA TYR A 144 7.87 -10.51 -1.20
C TYR A 144 8.07 -9.03 -0.81
N MET A 145 7.99 -8.71 0.48
CA MET A 145 8.24 -7.36 0.99
C MET A 145 9.64 -6.88 0.61
N GLN A 146 10.67 -7.70 0.81
CA GLN A 146 12.04 -7.38 0.43
C GLN A 146 12.18 -7.14 -1.08
N ASN A 147 11.56 -7.99 -1.91
CA ASN A 147 11.58 -7.89 -3.37
C ASN A 147 10.91 -6.61 -3.87
N ILE A 148 9.90 -6.10 -3.17
CA ILE A 148 9.23 -4.83 -3.51
C ILE A 148 10.01 -3.64 -2.97
N PHE A 149 10.43 -3.67 -1.69
CA PHE A 149 11.06 -2.53 -1.03
C PHE A 149 12.47 -2.22 -1.53
N SER A 150 13.13 -3.20 -2.16
CA SER A 150 14.45 -3.04 -2.78
C SER A 150 14.40 -2.50 -4.21
N ARG A 151 13.21 -2.42 -4.84
CA ARG A 151 13.10 -1.90 -6.21
C ARG A 151 13.46 -0.42 -6.24
N ASP A 152 14.22 -0.02 -7.26
CA ASP A 152 14.57 1.38 -7.50
C ASP A 152 13.36 2.31 -7.49
N SER A 153 12.25 1.90 -8.11
CA SER A 153 11.02 2.69 -8.13
C SER A 153 10.47 2.90 -6.73
N PHE A 154 10.47 1.87 -5.89
CA PHE A 154 9.98 1.94 -4.52
C PHE A 154 10.90 2.78 -3.63
N VAL A 155 12.22 2.57 -3.73
CA VAL A 155 13.22 3.35 -2.99
C VAL A 155 13.11 4.85 -3.30
N LYS A 156 12.85 5.20 -4.56
CA LYS A 156 12.70 6.60 -5.01
C LYS A 156 11.38 7.26 -4.56
N THR A 157 10.35 6.50 -4.23
CA THR A 157 9.00 7.04 -3.95
C THR A 157 8.49 6.77 -2.54
N ARG A 158 9.13 5.90 -1.76
CA ARG A 158 8.70 5.60 -0.38
C ARG A 158 8.84 6.82 0.52
N ALA A 159 7.88 6.98 1.43
CA ALA A 159 7.97 7.99 2.47
C ALA A 159 9.08 7.66 3.48
N LEU A 160 9.58 8.70 4.16
CA LEU A 160 10.49 8.52 5.29
C LEU A 160 9.75 7.82 6.44
N LYS A 161 10.48 7.06 7.27
CA LYS A 161 9.86 6.26 8.33
C LYS A 161 9.20 7.15 9.38
N GLU A 162 9.86 8.24 9.72
CA GLU A 162 9.41 9.31 10.61
C GLU A 162 8.10 9.96 10.12
N ASP A 163 7.96 10.18 8.82
CA ASP A 163 6.74 10.76 8.23
C ASP A 163 5.58 9.76 8.29
N VAL A 164 5.84 8.47 8.04
CA VAL A 164 4.83 7.41 8.18
C VAL A 164 4.35 7.33 9.63
N ILE A 165 5.28 7.32 10.59
CA ILE A 165 4.95 7.31 12.03
C ILE A 165 4.11 8.56 12.37
N ALA A 166 4.59 9.76 12.02
CA ALA A 166 3.88 11.00 12.30
C ALA A 166 2.47 11.02 11.69
N GLY A 167 2.30 10.51 10.47
CA GLY A 167 1.00 10.43 9.79
C GLY A 167 0.02 9.44 10.44
N TRP A 168 0.51 8.38 11.09
CA TRP A 168 -0.33 7.43 11.84
C TRP A 168 -0.66 7.90 13.25
N ARG A 169 0.19 8.71 13.88
CA ARG A 169 0.06 9.13 15.28
C ARG A 169 -1.36 9.59 15.67
N PRO A 170 -2.04 10.49 14.94
CA PRO A 170 -3.39 10.95 15.34
C PRO A 170 -4.44 9.84 15.28
N LYS A 171 -4.22 8.80 14.46
CA LYS A 171 -5.16 7.68 14.29
C LYS A 171 -4.97 6.57 15.33
N VAL A 172 -3.84 6.58 16.03
CA VAL A 172 -3.48 5.61 17.08
C VAL A 172 -3.67 6.22 18.47
N MET A 173 -3.34 7.51 18.63
CA MET A 173 -3.36 8.19 19.93
C MET A 173 -4.61 9.04 20.16
N GLY A 174 -5.37 9.36 19.11
CA GLY A 174 -6.70 9.96 19.21
C GLY A 174 -7.76 8.89 19.35
#